data_AF-A0A520MJ66-F1
#
_entry.id   AF-A0A520MJ66-F1
#
_cell.length_a   1.000
_cell.length_b   1.000
_cell.length_c   1.000
_cell.angle_alpha   90.00
_cell.angle_beta   90.00
_cell.angle_gamma   90.00
#
_symmetry.space_group_name_H-M   'P 1'
#
loop_
_entity.id
_entity.type
_entity.pdbx_description
1 polymer ?
#
loop_
_entity_poly.entity_id
_entity_poly.type
_entity_poly.pdbx_seq_one_letter_code
_entity_poly.pdbx_strand_id
1 'polypeptide(L)'
;DLNTTYEAIRISSGNSFVHETESQVILNGSRDINFTMELVVKDLALFQSIADRENVPLDLSPLLLGIFKDGQERYGGNEWSPNIVRRLEDACGDRLLAPGFPADIIDSEPEIVGEEVVSRKG
;
A
#
# COMPACT_ATOMS: atom_id res chain seq x y z
N ASP A 1 5.28 -1.01 -21.72
CA ASP A 1 3.86 -1.38 -21.57
C ASP A 1 3.63 -1.76 -20.11
N LEU A 2 2.58 -1.24 -19.47
CA LEU A 2 2.37 -1.37 -18.02
C LEU A 2 1.97 -2.80 -17.61
N ASN A 3 1.23 -3.54 -18.45
CA ASN A 3 0.93 -4.96 -18.20
C ASN A 3 2.23 -5.78 -18.16
N THR A 4 3.13 -5.54 -19.12
CA THR A 4 4.44 -6.21 -19.16
C THR A 4 5.28 -5.87 -17.91
N THR A 5 5.28 -4.61 -17.47
CA THR A 5 5.98 -4.18 -16.26
C THR A 5 5.40 -4.81 -15.00
N TYR A 6 4.08 -4.89 -14.87
CA TYR A 6 3.41 -5.56 -13.76
C TYR A 6 3.86 -7.03 -13.63
N GLU A 7 3.80 -7.78 -14.73
CA GLU A 7 4.22 -9.18 -14.75
C GLU A 7 5.71 -9.36 -14.47
N ALA A 8 6.55 -8.48 -15.02
CA ALA A 8 7.99 -8.52 -14.78
C ALA A 8 8.32 -8.33 -13.28
N ILE A 9 7.65 -7.41 -12.59
CA ILE A 9 7.82 -7.22 -11.14
C ILE A 9 7.30 -8.45 -10.39
N ARG A 10 6.10 -8.93 -10.74
CA ARG A 10 5.43 -10.06 -10.09
C ARG A 10 6.27 -11.35 -10.09
N ILE A 11 7.00 -11.62 -11.17
CA ILE A 11 7.87 -12.82 -11.28
C ILE A 11 9.30 -12.58 -10.78
N SER A 12 9.59 -11.43 -10.17
CA SER A 12 10.94 -11.03 -9.73
C SER A 12 11.04 -10.87 -8.22
N SER A 13 12.24 -10.51 -7.73
CA SER A 13 12.48 -10.20 -6.31
C SER A 13 11.74 -8.95 -5.81
N GLY A 14 11.17 -8.14 -6.71
CA GLY A 14 10.35 -6.97 -6.35
C GLY A 14 8.89 -7.32 -6.03
N ASN A 15 8.50 -8.59 -6.13
CA ASN A 15 7.13 -9.00 -5.83
C ASN A 15 6.78 -8.86 -4.34
N SER A 16 5.51 -8.60 -4.05
CA SER A 16 4.97 -8.52 -2.70
C SER A 16 3.45 -8.72 -2.74
N PHE A 17 2.85 -9.02 -1.60
CA PHE A 17 1.39 -9.04 -1.47
C PHE A 17 0.75 -7.73 -1.97
N VAL A 18 1.33 -6.59 -1.62
CA VAL A 18 0.88 -5.26 -2.08
C VAL A 18 0.95 -5.14 -3.60
N HIS A 19 2.02 -5.64 -4.23
CA HIS A 19 2.12 -5.61 -5.70
C HIS A 19 1.09 -6.52 -6.36
N GLU A 20 0.83 -7.70 -5.79
CA GLU A 20 -0.19 -8.61 -6.30
C GLU A 20 -1.63 -8.18 -5.96
N THR A 21 -1.83 -7.09 -5.22
CA THR A 21 -3.17 -6.60 -4.85
C THR A 21 -3.34 -5.14 -5.26
N GLU A 22 -2.74 -4.20 -4.53
CA GLU A 22 -2.89 -2.75 -4.73
C GLU A 22 -2.46 -2.27 -6.12
N SER A 23 -1.38 -2.83 -6.70
CA SER A 23 -0.97 -2.44 -8.07
C SER A 23 -2.07 -2.74 -9.10
N GLN A 24 -2.88 -3.77 -8.90
CA GLN A 24 -3.97 -4.11 -9.82
C GLN A 24 -5.05 -3.02 -9.82
N VAL A 25 -5.51 -2.61 -8.64
CA VAL A 25 -6.55 -1.57 -8.52
C VAL A 25 -6.02 -0.18 -8.86
N ILE A 26 -4.71 0.07 -8.70
CA ILE A 26 -4.03 1.25 -9.25
C ILE A 26 -4.11 1.25 -10.78
N LEU A 27 -3.70 0.16 -11.41
CA LEU A 27 -3.67 0.01 -12.87
C LEU A 27 -5.09 -0.01 -13.48
N ASN A 28 -6.08 -0.53 -12.78
CA ASN A 28 -7.49 -0.41 -13.16
C ASN A 28 -7.98 1.05 -13.05
N GLY A 29 -7.58 1.73 -11.98
CA GLY A 29 -7.94 3.10 -11.68
C GLY A 29 -8.98 3.25 -10.56
N SER A 30 -9.68 2.19 -10.16
CA SER A 30 -10.58 2.19 -9.00
C SER A 30 -9.88 2.60 -7.71
N ARG A 31 -8.62 2.14 -7.53
CA ARG A 31 -7.81 2.32 -6.33
C ARG A 31 -8.51 1.85 -5.05
N ASP A 32 -9.54 1.02 -5.18
CA ASP A 32 -10.35 0.55 -4.07
C ASP A 32 -9.73 -0.69 -3.44
N ILE A 33 -9.21 -0.51 -2.23
CA ILE A 33 -8.71 -1.59 -1.38
C ILE A 33 -9.43 -1.62 -0.02
N ASN A 34 -10.54 -0.86 0.10
CA ASN A 34 -11.29 -0.67 1.34
C ASN A 34 -10.44 -0.23 2.55
N PHE A 35 -9.36 0.52 2.31
CA PHE A 35 -8.51 1.07 3.36
C PHE A 35 -8.15 2.53 3.05
N THR A 36 -8.34 3.41 4.02
CA THR A 36 -8.21 4.86 3.80
C THR A 36 -6.82 5.40 4.15
N MET A 37 -6.48 6.56 3.58
CA MET A 37 -5.28 7.33 3.91
C MET A 37 -5.17 7.62 5.41
N GLU A 38 -6.28 8.01 6.05
CA GLU A 38 -6.30 8.29 7.49
C GLU A 38 -5.95 7.04 8.32
N LEU A 39 -6.45 5.87 7.93
CA LEU A 39 -6.11 4.62 8.62
C LEU A 39 -4.63 4.26 8.46
N VAL A 40 -4.04 4.46 7.28
CA VAL A 40 -2.59 4.29 7.08
C VAL A 40 -1.80 5.26 7.96
N VAL A 41 -2.18 6.54 7.99
CA VAL A 41 -1.49 7.54 8.83
C VAL A 41 -1.61 7.19 10.31
N LYS A 42 -2.78 6.73 10.76
CA LYS A 42 -3.01 6.28 12.14
C LYS A 42 -2.07 5.11 12.50
N ASP A 43 -1.97 4.08 11.65
CA ASP A 43 -1.11 2.93 11.92
C ASP A 43 0.39 3.31 11.87
N LEU A 44 0.84 4.06 10.86
CA LEU A 44 2.23 4.53 10.76
C LEU A 44 2.63 5.42 11.94
N ALA A 45 1.72 6.30 12.40
CA ALA A 45 1.98 7.15 13.57
C ALA A 45 2.11 6.32 14.85
N LEU A 46 1.28 5.28 15.03
CA LEU A 46 1.41 4.36 16.15
C LEU A 46 2.78 3.66 16.13
N PHE A 47 3.18 3.09 14.99
CA PHE A 47 4.49 2.43 14.85
C PHE A 47 5.65 3.37 15.14
N GLN A 48 5.62 4.59 14.58
CA GLN A 48 6.65 5.59 14.83
C GLN A 48 6.73 5.95 16.31
N SER A 49 5.58 6.14 16.99
CA SER A 49 5.56 6.48 18.41
C SER A 49 6.19 5.40 19.30
N ILE A 50 6.02 4.12 18.93
CA ILE A 50 6.65 2.99 19.63
C ILE A 50 8.16 3.03 19.40
N ALA A 51 8.61 3.20 18.15
CA ALA A 51 10.03 3.30 17.83
C ALA A 51 10.72 4.44 18.57
N ASP A 52 10.07 5.61 18.64
CA ASP A 52 10.59 6.78 19.37
C ASP A 52 10.72 6.49 20.88
N ARG A 53 9.71 5.84 21.48
CA ARG A 53 9.74 5.46 22.91
C ARG A 53 10.86 4.46 23.21
N GLU A 54 11.09 3.51 22.32
CA GLU A 54 12.12 2.48 22.47
C GLU A 54 13.49 2.93 21.94
N ASN A 55 13.63 4.18 21.48
CA ASN A 55 14.85 4.75 20.89
C ASN A 55 15.40 3.93 19.72
N VAL A 56 14.52 3.37 18.88
CA VAL A 56 14.90 2.63 17.67
C VAL A 56 15.07 3.62 16.50
N PRO A 57 16.28 3.77 15.91
CA PRO A 57 16.52 4.73 14.84
C PRO A 57 16.01 4.20 13.50
N LEU A 58 14.73 4.46 13.18
CA LEU A 58 14.14 4.06 11.91
C LEU A 58 14.35 5.13 10.83
N ASP A 59 14.99 4.76 9.72
CA ASP A 59 15.18 5.67 8.58
C ASP A 59 13.93 5.79 7.69
N LEU A 60 13.27 4.68 7.41
CA LEU A 60 12.16 4.63 6.44
C LEU A 60 10.82 5.06 7.01
N SER A 61 10.52 4.68 8.26
CA SER A 61 9.21 4.95 8.89
C SER A 61 8.86 6.45 8.94
N PRO A 62 9.76 7.36 9.37
CA PRO A 62 9.47 8.80 9.35
C PRO A 62 9.19 9.34 7.95
N LEU A 63 9.91 8.84 6.94
CA LEU A 63 9.71 9.23 5.54
C LEU A 63 8.36 8.77 5.01
N LEU A 64 7.98 7.51 5.28
CA LEU A 64 6.69 6.96 4.89
C LEU A 64 5.53 7.73 5.55
N LEU A 65 5.65 8.02 6.86
CA LEU A 65 4.65 8.83 7.56
C LEU A 65 4.51 10.24 6.95
N GLY A 66 5.62 10.87 6.57
CA GLY A 66 5.60 12.16 5.88
C GLY A 66 4.93 12.10 4.50
N ILE A 67 5.22 11.05 3.72
CA ILE A 67 4.59 10.78 2.41
C ILE A 67 3.08 10.65 2.54
N PHE A 68 2.59 9.84 3.49
CA PHE A 68 1.17 9.62 3.68
C PHE A 68 0.45 10.83 4.28
N LYS A 69 1.10 11.61 5.16
CA LYS A 69 0.54 12.89 5.65
C LYS A 69 0.37 13.91 4.51
N ASP A 70 1.35 14.05 3.64
CA ASP A 70 1.25 14.91 2.45
C ASP A 70 0.17 14.41 1.47
N GLY A 71 0.03 13.09 1.29
CA GLY A 71 -1.07 12.51 0.52
C GLY A 71 -2.44 12.80 1.13
N GLN A 72 -2.57 12.63 2.44
CA GLN A 72 -3.80 12.94 3.19
C GLN A 72 -4.17 14.42 3.12
N GLU A 73 -3.19 15.34 3.19
CA GLU A 73 -3.42 16.78 3.08
C GLU A 73 -3.91 17.18 1.67
N ARG A 74 -3.35 16.57 0.62
CA ARG A 74 -3.72 16.88 -0.78
C ARG A 74 -5.05 16.30 -1.21
N TYR A 75 -5.34 15.07 -0.80
CA TYR A 75 -6.45 14.29 -1.37
C TYR A 75 -7.58 14.05 -0.37
N GLY A 76 -7.29 14.12 0.94
CA GLY A 76 -8.26 13.89 2.01
C GLY A 76 -8.05 12.55 2.72
N GLY A 77 -8.40 12.51 4.01
CA GLY A 77 -8.23 11.30 4.86
C GLY A 77 -9.15 10.14 4.51
N ASN A 78 -10.33 10.45 3.94
CA ASN A 78 -11.32 9.45 3.52
C ASN A 78 -11.01 8.82 2.15
N GLU A 79 -9.98 9.27 1.46
CA GLU A 79 -9.54 8.66 0.19
C GLU A 79 -8.89 7.30 0.43
N TRP A 80 -8.99 6.41 -0.56
CA TRP A 80 -8.30 5.12 -0.53
C TRP A 80 -6.78 5.27 -0.52
N SER A 81 -6.09 4.45 0.29
CA SER A 81 -4.63 4.51 0.42
C SER A 81 -3.86 4.35 -0.90
N PRO A 82 -4.29 3.55 -1.91
CA PRO A 82 -3.57 3.44 -3.18
C PRO A 82 -3.58 4.75 -3.98
N ASN A 83 -4.44 5.73 -3.64
CA ASN A 83 -4.35 7.09 -4.18
C ASN A 83 -3.02 7.78 -3.86
N ILE A 84 -2.16 7.22 -2.99
CA ILE A 84 -0.85 7.79 -2.69
C ILE A 84 0.02 7.90 -3.94
N VAL A 85 -0.21 7.03 -4.93
CA VAL A 85 0.47 7.07 -6.22
C VAL A 85 0.12 8.31 -7.03
N ARG A 86 -1.03 8.96 -6.77
CA ARG A 86 -1.42 10.21 -7.44
C ARG A 86 -0.40 11.32 -7.21
N ARG A 87 0.36 11.27 -6.11
CA ARG A 87 1.49 12.21 -5.86
C ARG A 87 2.51 12.15 -7.00
N LEU A 88 2.81 10.95 -7.50
CA LEU A 88 3.72 10.75 -8.62
C LEU A 88 3.04 11.02 -9.95
N GLU A 89 1.80 10.55 -10.14
CA GLU A 89 1.04 10.81 -11.36
C GLU A 89 0.88 12.30 -11.65
N ASP A 90 0.48 13.08 -10.63
CA ASP A 90 0.27 14.51 -10.75
C ASP A 90 1.60 15.26 -10.96
N ALA A 91 2.69 14.81 -10.34
CA ALA A 91 4.02 15.40 -10.52
C ALA A 91 4.63 15.10 -11.91
N CYS A 92 4.35 13.91 -12.46
CA CYS A 92 4.85 13.48 -13.76
C CYS A 92 3.93 13.85 -14.92
N GLY A 93 2.68 14.22 -14.64
CA GLY A 93 1.66 14.48 -15.66
C GLY A 93 1.22 13.22 -16.42
N ASP A 94 1.31 12.05 -15.79
CA ASP A 94 1.01 10.75 -16.39
C ASP A 94 0.14 9.90 -15.46
N ARG A 95 -0.60 8.92 -16.00
CA ARG A 95 -1.49 8.04 -15.24
C ARG A 95 -1.05 6.59 -15.36
N LEU A 96 -0.96 5.91 -14.22
CA LEU A 96 -0.64 4.48 -14.17
C LEU A 96 -1.91 3.67 -14.40
N LEU A 97 -2.38 3.65 -15.65
CA LEU A 97 -3.58 2.92 -16.05
C LEU A 97 -3.28 1.90 -17.15
N ALA A 98 -3.82 0.70 -16.99
CA ALA A 98 -3.64 -0.40 -17.92
C ALA A 98 -4.91 -1.25 -18.00
N PRO A 99 -5.29 -1.76 -19.19
CA PRO A 99 -6.48 -2.57 -19.35
C PRO A 99 -6.30 -3.96 -18.72
N GLY A 100 -7.42 -4.59 -18.36
CA GLY A 100 -7.46 -6.00 -17.93
C GLY A 100 -7.25 -6.26 -16.44
N PHE A 101 -7.03 -5.22 -15.63
CA PHE A 101 -6.95 -5.34 -14.18
C PHE A 101 -8.34 -5.20 -13.51
N PRO A 102 -8.63 -5.92 -12.41
CA PRO A 102 -9.89 -5.82 -11.68
C PRO A 102 -10.04 -4.49 -10.94
N ALA A 103 -11.29 -4.07 -10.73
CA ALA A 103 -11.62 -2.88 -9.95
C ALA A 103 -11.55 -3.14 -8.44
N ASP A 104 -11.77 -4.36 -8.00
CA ASP A 104 -11.75 -4.75 -6.59
C ASP A 104 -10.93 -6.04 -6.43
N ILE A 105 -10.32 -6.20 -5.26
CA ILE A 105 -9.62 -7.43 -4.89
C ILE A 105 -10.61 -8.37 -4.19
N ILE A 106 -10.82 -9.54 -4.77
CA ILE A 106 -11.71 -10.57 -4.24
C ILE A 106 -10.85 -11.67 -3.63
N ASP A 107 -11.00 -11.89 -2.33
CA ASP A 107 -10.49 -13.08 -1.68
C ASP A 107 -11.49 -14.23 -1.88
N SER A 108 -11.04 -15.27 -2.56
CA SER A 108 -11.82 -16.48 -2.81
C SER A 108 -11.45 -17.64 -1.87
N GLU A 109 -10.47 -17.44 -1.00
CA GLU A 109 -10.07 -18.46 -0.04
C GLU A 109 -11.16 -18.63 1.04
N PRO A 110 -11.45 -19.88 1.45
CA PRO A 110 -12.41 -20.11 2.52
C PRO A 110 -11.90 -19.56 3.85
N GLU A 111 -12.76 -18.86 4.59
CA GLU A 111 -12.44 -18.39 5.94
C GLU A 111 -12.09 -19.58 6.85
N ILE A 112 -10.95 -19.47 7.53
CA ILE A 112 -10.48 -20.47 8.49
C ILE A 112 -10.40 -19.87 9.89
N VAL A 113 -10.54 -20.73 10.90
CA VAL A 113 -10.35 -20.31 12.30
C VAL A 113 -8.89 -19.93 12.51
N GLY A 114 -8.64 -18.71 12.98
CA GLY A 114 -7.30 -18.25 13.30
C GLY A 114 -6.62 -19.12 14.36
N GLU A 115 -5.34 -19.40 14.18
CA GLU A 115 -4.50 -20.13 15.13
C GLU A 115 -3.33 -19.27 15.62
N GLU A 116 -2.88 -19.52 16.85
CA GLU A 116 -1.72 -18.81 17.41
C GLU A 116 -0.44 -19.30 16.76
N VAL A 117 0.31 -18.38 16.13
CA VAL A 117 1.62 -18.69 15.54
C VAL A 117 2.66 -18.80 16.66
N VAL A 118 3.07 -20.02 16.98
CA VAL A 118 4.14 -20.26 17.95
C VAL A 118 5.49 -19.94 17.32
N SER A 119 6.11 -18.83 17.74
CA SER A 119 7.46 -18.47 17.29
C SER A 119 8.45 -19.57 17.68
N ARG A 120 9.27 -20.01 16.73
CA ARG A 120 10.43 -20.86 17.04
C ARG A 120 11.39 -20.03 17.90
N LYS A 121 11.56 -20.41 19.16
CA LYS A 121 12.60 -19.82 20.01
C LYS A 121 13.95 -20.20 19.40
N GLY A 122 14.72 -19.19 18.97
CA GLY A 122 16.13 -19.34 18.60
C GLY A 122 17.01 -19.54 19.81
#